data_AF-A0A845R908-F1
#
_entry.id   AF-A0A845R908-F1
#
_cell.length_a   1.000
_cell.length_b   1.000
_cell.length_c   1.000
_cell.angle_alpha   90.00
_cell.angle_beta   90.00
_cell.angle_gamma   90.00
#
_symmetry.space_group_name_H-M   'P 1'
#
loop_
_entity.id
_entity.type
_entity.pdbx_description
1 polymer ?
#
loop_
_entity_poly.entity_id
_entity_poly.type
_entity_poly.pdbx_seq_one_letter_code
_entity_poly.pdbx_strand_id
1 'polypeptide(L)'
;AVSLKEQIANFLKDHLKLTLSMEKTKVTHSSQRVRYLGYDIFVSRSKDTKRSKNGTLRRAWYGTVNLRMPHEKWQSKLQEYKAFIITHDQHGKEQWRAMPRRSLVNREDIDILRKFNSEISGLYQYYRLALNVSTLNKFLYIMEYSMLKTFGMKYRAKVSKIKERYVRNGHFGVDYMTKAGPKRCEFYHDGFQMNEQAAPVYADILPEYRKRQWSNSLANRLKAGTCEICGLKTDSILIHHVKKLKKLKGKDIYELKMLEIRRKTLALCQNCYFDCHNC
;
A
#
# COMPACT_ATOMS: atom_id res chain seq x y z
N ALA A 1 10.81 31.94 26.44
CA ALA A 1 10.94 30.64 25.74
C ALA A 1 11.94 29.70 26.43
N VAL A 2 13.17 30.17 26.73
CA VAL A 2 14.19 29.35 27.44
C VAL A 2 13.75 28.99 28.86
N SER A 3 13.27 29.96 29.64
CA SER A 3 12.73 29.72 30.99
C SER A 3 11.57 28.71 31.03
N LEU A 4 10.63 28.78 30.06
CA LEU A 4 9.53 27.80 29.97
C LEU A 4 10.04 26.37 29.70
N LYS A 5 11.09 26.23 28.88
CA LYS A 5 11.72 24.94 28.60
C LYS A 5 12.35 24.33 29.86
N GLU A 6 13.00 25.14 30.68
CA GLU A 6 13.57 24.72 31.96
C GLU A 6 12.49 24.32 32.97
N GLN A 7 11.40 25.09 33.07
CA GLN A 7 10.26 24.74 33.93
C GLN A 7 9.66 23.39 33.55
N ILE A 8 9.45 23.13 32.26
CA ILE A 8 8.94 21.84 31.77
C ILE A 8 9.95 20.73 32.07
N ALA A 9 11.25 20.97 31.89
CA ALA A 9 12.28 19.98 32.18
C ALA A 9 12.31 19.59 33.66
N ASN A 10 12.21 20.57 34.57
CA ASN A 10 12.16 20.34 36.01
C ASN A 10 10.89 19.58 36.39
N PHE A 11 9.73 20.00 35.87
CA PHE A 11 8.47 19.29 36.12
C PHE A 11 8.52 17.81 35.68
N LEU A 12 9.03 17.54 34.47
CA LEU A 12 9.18 16.18 33.95
C LEU A 12 10.15 15.35 34.80
N LYS A 13 11.21 15.96 35.33
CA LYS A 13 12.20 15.29 36.17
C LYS A 13 11.65 15.00 37.57
N ASP A 14 11.01 15.99 38.20
CA ASP A 14 10.62 15.93 39.61
C ASP A 14 9.35 15.10 39.82
N HIS A 15 8.35 15.25 38.94
CA HIS A 15 7.06 14.56 39.08
C HIS A 15 6.99 13.24 38.29
N LEU A 16 7.59 13.20 37.10
CA LEU A 16 7.46 12.07 36.17
C LEU A 16 8.74 11.24 36.04
N LYS A 17 9.86 11.67 36.64
CA LYS A 17 11.18 11.03 36.56
C LYS A 17 11.67 10.81 35.13
N LEU A 18 11.31 11.71 34.22
CA LEU A 18 11.71 11.67 32.81
C LEU A 18 12.76 12.75 32.52
N THR A 19 13.78 12.41 31.73
CA THR A 19 14.81 13.36 31.30
C THR A 19 14.44 13.96 29.93
N LEU A 20 14.37 15.30 29.87
CA LEU A 20 14.12 16.01 28.63
C LEU A 20 15.38 16.02 27.75
N SER A 21 15.27 15.53 26.51
CA SER A 21 16.36 15.66 25.54
C SER A 21 16.46 17.10 25.05
N MET A 22 17.49 17.81 25.52
CA MET A 22 17.70 19.23 25.21
C MET A 22 18.02 19.48 23.73
N GLU A 23 18.70 18.55 23.08
CA GLU A 23 19.06 18.60 21.66
C GLU A 23 17.83 18.51 20.74
N LYS A 24 16.86 17.64 21.09
CA LYS A 24 15.64 17.44 20.28
C LYS A 24 14.65 18.59 20.44
N THR A 25 14.70 19.31 21.56
CA THR A 25 13.75 20.37 21.91
C THR A 25 14.27 21.75 21.55
N LYS A 26 14.44 21.99 20.25
CA LYS A 26 14.94 23.28 19.74
C LYS A 26 13.82 24.34 19.73
N VAL A 27 14.08 25.50 20.31
CA VAL A 27 13.25 26.70 20.12
C VAL A 27 13.68 27.36 18.81
N THR A 28 12.82 27.33 17.81
CA THR A 28 13.06 27.96 16.50
C THR A 28 12.10 29.10 16.26
N HIS A 29 12.56 30.08 15.50
CA HIS A 29 11.72 31.17 15.06
C HIS A 29 10.59 30.67 14.14
N SER A 30 9.38 31.23 14.26
CA SER A 30 8.14 30.69 13.67
C SER A 30 8.11 30.63 12.13
N SER A 31 8.97 31.39 11.44
CA SER A 31 9.12 31.32 9.99
C SER A 31 9.94 30.10 9.51
N GLN A 32 10.74 29.50 10.40
CA GLN A 32 11.48 28.29 10.08
C GLN A 32 10.55 27.09 10.15
N ARG A 33 10.78 26.12 9.25
CA ARG A 33 9.98 24.91 9.20
C ARG A 33 10.38 23.98 10.35
N VAL A 34 9.41 23.55 11.12
CA VAL A 34 9.59 22.56 12.19
C VAL A 34 8.82 21.30 11.82
N ARG A 35 9.46 20.15 11.97
CA ARG A 35 8.82 18.86 11.74
C ARG A 35 8.04 18.43 12.98
N TYR A 36 6.75 18.20 12.82
CA TYR A 36 5.92 17.59 13.85
C TYR A 36 4.92 16.62 13.21
N LEU A 37 4.82 15.41 13.76
CA LEU A 37 3.94 14.33 13.24
C LEU A 37 4.00 14.22 11.70
N GLY A 38 5.20 14.20 11.12
CA GLY A 38 5.37 14.02 9.67
C GLY A 38 5.10 15.25 8.79
N TYR A 39 4.57 16.35 9.35
CA TYR A 39 4.32 17.63 8.69
C TYR A 39 5.43 18.66 8.96
N ASP A 40 5.77 19.45 7.96
CA ASP A 40 6.54 20.68 8.16
C ASP A 40 5.57 21.82 8.48
N ILE A 41 5.66 22.36 9.69
CA ILE A 41 4.83 23.45 10.20
C ILE A 41 5.64 24.75 10.14
N PHE A 42 5.05 25.82 9.63
CA PHE A 42 5.65 27.15 9.66
C PHE A 42 4.57 28.24 9.59
N VAL A 43 4.92 29.44 10.08
CA VAL A 43 4.06 30.62 9.96
C VAL A 43 4.48 31.42 8.73
N SER A 44 3.54 31.69 7.82
CA SER A 44 3.82 32.52 6.65
C SER A 44 4.00 33.99 7.05
N ARG A 45 5.00 34.63 6.44
CA ARG A 45 5.25 36.07 6.55
C ARG A 45 5.15 36.79 5.21
N SER A 46 4.53 36.15 4.21
CA SER A 46 4.24 36.83 2.94
C SER A 46 3.35 38.06 3.19
N LYS A 47 3.76 39.20 2.62
CA LYS A 47 3.01 40.46 2.64
C LYS A 47 2.17 40.64 1.37
N ASP A 48 2.10 39.60 0.53
CA ASP A 48 1.33 39.63 -0.70
C ASP A 48 -0.14 39.90 -0.39
N THR A 49 -0.79 40.63 -1.29
CA THR A 49 -2.19 41.02 -1.11
C THR A 49 -3.09 40.15 -1.97
N LYS A 50 -4.17 39.64 -1.37
CA LYS A 50 -5.25 38.97 -2.07
C LYS A 50 -6.46 39.87 -2.05
N ARG A 51 -7.13 40.00 -3.19
CA ARG A 51 -8.44 40.66 -3.26
C ARG A 51 -9.49 39.73 -2.67
N SER A 52 -10.21 40.21 -1.66
CA SER A 52 -11.35 39.50 -1.08
C SER A 52 -12.52 39.46 -2.06
N LYS A 53 -13.52 38.61 -1.82
CA LYS A 53 -14.78 38.57 -2.59
C LYS A 53 -15.46 39.96 -2.65
N ASN A 54 -15.25 40.78 -1.63
CA ASN A 54 -15.80 42.14 -1.50
C ASN A 54 -14.89 43.23 -2.11
N GLY A 55 -13.88 42.86 -2.90
CA GLY A 55 -13.01 43.82 -3.61
C GLY A 55 -11.87 44.44 -2.79
N THR A 56 -11.88 44.33 -1.46
CA THR A 56 -10.82 44.86 -0.57
C THR A 56 -9.53 44.03 -0.66
N LEU A 57 -8.38 44.72 -0.74
CA LEU A 57 -7.06 44.09 -0.65
C LEU A 57 -6.75 43.73 0.82
N ARG A 58 -6.40 42.47 1.08
CA ARG A 58 -5.98 42.00 2.41
C ARG A 58 -4.73 41.15 2.29
N ARG A 59 -3.86 41.22 3.31
CA ARG A 59 -2.68 40.34 3.45
C ARG A 59 -3.11 38.98 4.00
N ALA A 60 -3.75 38.18 3.15
CA ALA A 60 -4.43 36.95 3.55
C ALA A 60 -3.49 35.86 4.10
N TRP A 61 -2.20 35.93 3.77
CA TRP A 61 -1.22 34.90 4.11
C TRP A 61 -0.25 35.31 5.22
N TYR A 62 -0.36 36.53 5.75
CA TYR A 62 0.53 36.99 6.81
C TYR A 62 0.05 36.45 8.17
N GLY A 63 0.93 35.76 8.90
CA GLY A 63 0.62 35.22 10.23
C GLY A 63 -0.15 33.91 10.22
N THR A 64 -0.47 33.33 9.04
CA THR A 64 -1.17 32.06 8.96
C THR A 64 -0.23 30.88 9.24
N VAL A 65 -0.71 29.91 10.03
CA VAL A 65 -0.01 28.64 10.25
C VAL A 65 -0.24 27.75 9.04
N ASN A 66 0.84 27.27 8.45
CA ASN A 66 0.79 26.46 7.25
C ASN A 66 1.40 25.08 7.51
N LEU A 67 0.73 24.06 6.99
CA LEU A 67 1.20 22.68 6.98
C LEU A 67 1.75 22.35 5.60
N ARG A 68 2.88 21.65 5.55
CA ARG A 68 3.50 21.20 4.30
C ARG A 68 3.88 19.72 4.40
N MET A 69 3.59 18.99 3.32
CA MET A 69 4.07 17.63 3.11
C MET A 69 5.54 17.69 2.66
N PRO A 70 6.45 17.07 3.41
CA PRO A 70 7.88 17.15 3.10
C PRO A 70 8.25 16.21 1.95
N HIS A 71 9.16 16.65 1.07
CA HIS A 71 9.50 15.91 -0.15
C HIS A 71 10.00 14.48 0.13
N GLU A 72 10.88 14.37 1.13
CA GLU A 72 11.46 13.11 1.58
C GLU A 72 10.40 12.07 1.98
N LYS A 73 9.24 12.48 2.50
CA LYS A 73 8.25 11.53 3.04
C LYS A 73 7.55 10.73 1.96
N TRP A 74 7.09 11.38 0.89
CA TRP A 74 6.46 10.66 -0.22
C TRP A 74 7.49 9.91 -1.07
N GLN A 75 8.73 10.42 -1.17
CA GLN A 75 9.85 9.71 -1.80
C GLN A 75 10.21 8.43 -1.02
N SER A 76 10.36 8.53 0.29
CA SER A 76 10.63 7.40 1.19
C SER A 76 9.53 6.34 1.08
N LYS A 77 8.26 6.75 0.95
CA LYS A 77 7.15 5.83 0.70
C LYS A 77 7.27 5.09 -0.64
N LEU A 78 7.63 5.77 -1.72
CA LEU A 78 7.87 5.10 -3.01
C LEU A 78 9.02 4.09 -2.93
N GLN A 79 10.05 4.38 -2.13
CA GLN A 79 11.19 3.50 -1.93
C GLN A 79 10.83 2.29 -1.08
N GLU A 80 10.07 2.50 0.01
CA GLU A 80 9.51 1.44 0.86
C GLU A 80 8.70 0.44 0.02
N TYR A 81 7.90 0.95 -0.90
CA TYR A 81 7.09 0.14 -1.80
C TYR A 81 7.88 -0.53 -2.94
N LYS A 82 9.16 -0.18 -3.11
CA LYS A 82 10.01 -0.60 -4.24
C LYS A 82 9.36 -0.29 -5.59
N ALA A 83 8.66 0.85 -5.66
CA ALA A 83 7.85 1.25 -6.81
C ALA A 83 8.66 1.97 -7.89
N PHE A 84 9.88 2.42 -7.59
CA PHE A 84 10.75 3.13 -8.52
C PHE A 84 12.23 2.90 -8.21
N ILE A 85 13.08 3.28 -9.15
CA ILE A 85 14.54 3.38 -9.01
C ILE A 85 14.97 4.76 -9.51
N ILE A 86 15.95 5.35 -8.83
CA ILE A 86 16.64 6.55 -9.28
C ILE A 86 17.81 6.10 -10.15
N THR A 87 17.76 6.44 -11.44
CA THR A 87 18.84 6.21 -12.39
C THR A 87 19.47 7.55 -12.76
N HIS A 88 20.79 7.61 -12.87
CA HIS A 88 21.47 8.80 -13.37
C HIS A 88 21.64 8.69 -14.87
N ASP A 89 21.37 9.78 -15.58
CA ASP A 89 21.64 9.88 -17.01
C ASP A 89 23.15 10.04 -17.26
N GLN A 90 23.57 9.93 -18.52
CA GLN A 90 24.97 10.16 -18.95
C GLN A 90 25.47 11.56 -18.59
N HIS A 91 24.54 12.52 -18.41
CA HIS A 91 24.81 13.89 -17.98
C HIS A 91 24.66 14.11 -16.45
N GLY A 92 24.57 13.04 -15.65
CA GLY A 92 24.45 13.12 -14.19
C GLY A 92 23.07 13.54 -13.65
N LYS A 93 22.07 13.71 -14.52
CA LYS A 93 20.71 14.11 -14.11
C LYS A 93 19.93 12.92 -13.54
N GLU A 94 19.28 13.13 -12.40
CA GLU A 94 18.41 12.13 -11.77
C GLU A 94 17.15 11.87 -12.60
N GLN A 95 16.97 10.62 -13.03
CA GLN A 95 15.76 10.12 -13.68
C GLN A 95 15.04 9.14 -12.76
N TRP A 96 13.76 9.38 -12.54
CA TRP A 96 12.93 8.53 -11.71
C TRP A 96 12.19 7.52 -12.60
N ARG A 97 12.58 6.25 -12.53
CA ARG A 97 11.98 5.19 -13.34
C ARG A 97 11.08 4.31 -12.49
N ALA A 98 9.79 4.25 -12.82
CA ALA A 98 8.86 3.34 -12.17
C ALA A 98 9.25 1.88 -12.40
N MET A 99 9.06 1.02 -11.39
CA MET A 99 9.42 -0.40 -11.41
C MET A 99 8.21 -1.30 -11.14
N PRO A 100 8.15 -2.49 -11.74
CA PRO A 100 7.12 -3.46 -11.42
C PRO A 100 7.32 -4.01 -10.00
N ARG A 101 6.24 -4.18 -9.26
CA ARG A 101 6.27 -4.74 -7.90
C ARG A 101 6.08 -6.24 -7.94
N ARG A 102 7.20 -6.98 -7.99
CA ARG A 102 7.23 -8.45 -8.09
C ARG A 102 6.41 -9.17 -7.01
N SER A 103 6.31 -8.59 -5.81
CA SER A 103 5.53 -9.14 -4.69
C SER A 103 4.01 -9.17 -4.95
N LEU A 104 3.51 -8.33 -5.86
CA LEU A 104 2.08 -8.21 -6.19
C LEU A 104 1.69 -8.97 -7.45
N VAL A 105 2.64 -9.34 -8.32
CA VAL A 105 2.40 -9.96 -9.64
C VAL A 105 1.51 -11.21 -9.56
N ASN A 106 1.66 -12.02 -8.52
CA ASN A 106 0.91 -13.28 -8.36
C ASN A 106 -0.47 -13.09 -7.70
N ARG A 107 -0.90 -11.86 -7.39
CA ARG A 107 -2.22 -11.59 -6.81
C ARG A 107 -3.28 -11.45 -7.90
N GLU A 108 -4.55 -11.52 -7.50
CA GLU A 108 -5.67 -11.21 -8.40
C GLU A 108 -5.62 -9.74 -8.87
N ASP A 109 -6.14 -9.46 -10.07
CA ASP A 109 -6.06 -8.12 -10.67
C ASP A 109 -6.70 -7.05 -9.78
N ILE A 110 -7.86 -7.39 -9.20
CA ILE A 110 -8.60 -6.52 -8.30
C ILE A 110 -7.80 -6.22 -7.02
N ASP A 111 -7.09 -7.21 -6.48
CA ASP A 111 -6.27 -7.05 -5.29
C ASP A 111 -5.03 -6.20 -5.53
N ILE A 112 -4.42 -6.34 -6.72
CA ILE A 112 -3.32 -5.46 -7.14
C ILE A 112 -3.83 -4.02 -7.18
N LEU A 113 -4.93 -3.77 -7.91
CA LEU A 113 -5.47 -2.43 -8.08
C LEU A 113 -5.88 -1.79 -6.74
N ARG A 114 -6.61 -2.53 -5.89
CA ARG A 114 -7.00 -2.07 -4.56
C ARG A 114 -5.81 -1.73 -3.68
N LYS A 115 -4.73 -2.51 -3.77
CA LYS A 115 -3.52 -2.23 -3.00
C LYS A 115 -2.90 -0.90 -3.40
N PHE A 116 -2.73 -0.65 -4.70
CA PHE A 116 -2.22 0.64 -5.19
C PHE A 116 -3.12 1.81 -4.77
N ASN A 117 -4.44 1.68 -4.96
CA ASN A 117 -5.39 2.72 -4.56
C ASN A 117 -5.34 3.00 -3.06
N SER A 118 -5.33 1.96 -2.21
CA SER A 118 -5.27 2.12 -0.76
C SER A 118 -4.01 2.86 -0.29
N GLU A 119 -2.87 2.64 -0.96
CA GLU A 119 -1.62 3.32 -0.64
C GLU A 119 -1.64 4.79 -1.05
N ILE A 120 -2.22 5.10 -2.22
CA ILE A 120 -2.39 6.46 -2.71
C ILE A 120 -3.36 7.24 -1.82
N SER A 121 -4.56 6.69 -1.62
CA SER A 121 -5.60 7.30 -0.78
C SER A 121 -5.14 7.44 0.66
N GLY A 122 -4.43 6.46 1.22
CA GLY A 122 -3.89 6.54 2.57
C GLY A 122 -2.86 7.67 2.74
N LEU A 123 -1.96 7.84 1.77
CA LEU A 123 -0.96 8.92 1.81
C LEU A 123 -1.63 10.29 1.65
N TYR A 124 -2.59 10.41 0.73
CA TYR A 124 -3.38 11.63 0.56
C TYR A 124 -4.17 11.97 1.81
N GLN A 125 -4.90 11.01 2.37
CA GLN A 125 -5.74 11.21 3.56
C GLN A 125 -4.92 11.68 4.75
N TYR A 126 -3.71 11.13 4.93
CA TYR A 126 -2.80 11.57 5.97
C TYR A 126 -2.31 13.00 5.75
N TYR A 127 -1.99 13.39 4.51
CA TYR A 127 -1.39 14.69 4.17
C TYR A 127 -2.37 15.77 3.67
N ARG A 128 -3.68 15.50 3.56
CA ARG A 128 -4.68 16.39 2.93
C ARG A 128 -4.76 17.81 3.48
N LEU A 129 -4.25 18.06 4.68
CA LEU A 129 -4.16 19.39 5.31
C LEU A 129 -2.98 20.22 4.79
N ALA A 130 -2.04 19.62 4.06
CA ALA A 130 -0.87 20.32 3.57
C ALA A 130 -1.18 21.18 2.32
N LEU A 131 -0.58 22.37 2.27
CA LEU A 131 -0.73 23.30 1.15
C LEU A 131 -0.23 22.71 -0.18
N ASN A 132 0.83 21.90 -0.13
CA ASN A 132 1.49 21.34 -1.31
C ASN A 132 1.04 19.91 -1.64
N VAL A 133 -0.16 19.51 -1.20
CA VAL A 133 -0.74 18.18 -1.46
C VAL A 133 -0.81 17.85 -2.95
N SER A 134 -0.99 18.85 -3.81
CA SER A 134 -0.92 18.72 -5.27
C SER A 134 0.40 18.11 -5.78
N THR A 135 1.49 18.14 -4.99
CA THR A 135 2.76 17.47 -5.32
C THR A 135 2.58 15.95 -5.42
N LEU A 136 1.56 15.37 -4.76
CA LEU A 136 1.22 13.96 -4.87
C LEU A 136 0.81 13.54 -6.29
N ASN A 137 0.52 14.46 -7.21
CA ASN A 137 0.36 14.12 -8.62
C ASN A 137 1.61 13.45 -9.21
N LYS A 138 2.81 13.89 -8.79
CA LYS A 138 4.08 13.24 -9.20
C LYS A 138 4.19 11.83 -8.63
N PHE A 139 3.76 11.65 -7.38
CA PHE A 139 3.69 10.34 -6.73
C PHE A 139 2.69 9.42 -7.45
N LEU A 140 1.50 9.92 -7.78
CA LEU A 140 0.45 9.20 -8.52
C LEU A 140 0.97 8.72 -9.87
N TYR A 141 1.65 9.58 -10.62
CA TYR A 141 2.23 9.22 -11.91
C TYR A 141 3.20 8.04 -11.80
N ILE A 142 4.11 8.05 -10.81
CA ILE A 142 5.05 6.94 -10.58
C ILE A 142 4.29 5.66 -10.19
N MET A 143 3.26 5.80 -9.33
CA MET A 143 2.43 4.68 -8.89
C MET A 143 1.64 4.06 -10.03
N GLU A 144 1.05 4.86 -10.92
CA GLU A 144 0.32 4.41 -12.11
C GLU A 144 1.24 3.60 -13.02
N TYR A 145 2.42 4.12 -13.35
CA TYR A 145 3.37 3.40 -14.19
C TYR A 145 3.95 2.16 -13.51
N SER A 146 4.16 2.18 -12.19
CA SER A 146 4.57 1.01 -11.42
C SER A 146 3.50 -0.10 -11.46
N MET A 147 2.22 0.28 -11.33
CA MET A 147 1.08 -0.63 -11.46
C MET A 147 1.01 -1.21 -12.88
N LEU A 148 1.05 -0.38 -13.90
CA LEU A 148 1.00 -0.82 -15.30
C LEU A 148 2.14 -1.78 -15.65
N LYS A 149 3.36 -1.51 -15.15
CA LYS A 149 4.50 -2.44 -15.30
C LYS A 149 4.28 -3.74 -14.52
N THR A 150 3.61 -3.70 -13.38
CA THR A 150 3.24 -4.90 -12.61
C THR A 150 2.25 -5.78 -13.38
N PHE A 151 1.24 -5.19 -14.00
CA PHE A 151 0.31 -5.89 -14.91
C PHE A 151 1.03 -6.41 -16.17
N GLY A 152 1.92 -5.61 -16.76
CA GLY A 152 2.73 -6.03 -17.90
C GLY A 152 3.61 -7.24 -17.57
N MET A 153 4.19 -7.29 -16.36
CA MET A 153 4.95 -8.45 -15.88
C MET A 153 4.06 -9.68 -15.66
N LYS A 154 2.86 -9.50 -15.10
CA LYS A 154 1.90 -10.59 -14.87
C LYS A 154 1.46 -11.26 -16.17
N TYR A 155 1.11 -10.47 -17.17
CA TYR A 155 0.57 -10.94 -18.45
C TYR A 155 1.63 -11.08 -19.55
N ARG A 156 2.91 -10.84 -19.24
CA ARG A 156 4.02 -10.79 -20.20
C ARG A 156 3.70 -9.91 -21.42
N ALA A 157 3.11 -8.74 -21.15
CA ALA A 157 2.62 -7.82 -22.17
C ALA A 157 3.25 -6.43 -22.02
N LYS A 158 3.29 -5.67 -23.12
CA LYS A 158 3.70 -4.26 -23.11
C LYS A 158 2.64 -3.41 -22.38
N VAL A 159 3.08 -2.31 -21.77
CA VAL A 159 2.19 -1.36 -21.06
C VAL A 159 1.07 -0.84 -21.97
N SER A 160 1.33 -0.61 -23.26
CA SER A 160 0.30 -0.21 -24.23
C SER A 160 -0.84 -1.22 -24.33
N LYS A 161 -0.51 -2.52 -24.45
CA LYS A 161 -1.51 -3.61 -24.51
C LYS A 161 -2.31 -3.75 -23.22
N ILE A 162 -1.68 -3.48 -22.07
CA ILE A 162 -2.38 -3.42 -20.80
C ILE A 162 -3.36 -2.24 -20.76
N LYS A 163 -2.96 -1.05 -21.24
CA LYS A 163 -3.86 0.11 -21.32
C LYS A 163 -5.03 -0.18 -22.25
N GLU A 164 -4.81 -0.72 -23.44
CA GLU A 164 -5.87 -1.11 -24.39
C GLU A 164 -6.91 -2.05 -23.77
N ARG A 165 -6.48 -3.00 -22.92
CA ARG A 165 -7.37 -4.00 -22.30
C ARG A 165 -8.16 -3.46 -21.12
N TYR A 166 -7.52 -2.68 -20.26
CA TYR A 166 -8.07 -2.31 -18.94
C TYR A 166 -8.55 -0.86 -18.85
N VAL A 167 -8.18 0.02 -19.79
CA VAL A 167 -8.68 1.40 -19.80
C VAL A 167 -10.06 1.42 -20.47
N ARG A 168 -11.04 1.97 -19.77
CA ARG A 168 -12.37 2.31 -20.31
C ARG A 168 -12.68 3.74 -19.91
N ASN A 169 -13.25 4.53 -20.81
CA ASN A 169 -13.58 5.95 -20.58
C ASN A 169 -12.41 6.79 -20.05
N GLY A 170 -11.17 6.49 -20.49
CA GLY A 170 -9.97 7.19 -20.04
C GLY A 170 -9.40 6.74 -18.69
N HIS A 171 -10.11 5.88 -17.94
CA HIS A 171 -9.69 5.40 -16.63
C HIS A 171 -9.29 3.93 -16.66
N PHE A 172 -8.11 3.61 -16.09
CA PHE A 172 -7.71 2.23 -15.87
C PHE A 172 -8.61 1.60 -14.81
N GLY A 173 -9.17 0.43 -15.09
CA GLY A 173 -10.01 -0.28 -14.13
C GLY A 173 -10.11 -1.76 -14.38
N VAL A 174 -10.43 -2.50 -13.31
CA VAL A 174 -10.57 -3.95 -13.30
C VAL A 174 -12.00 -4.29 -12.90
N ASP A 175 -12.65 -5.11 -13.71
CA ASP A 175 -13.98 -5.65 -13.43
C ASP A 175 -13.85 -6.85 -12.48
N TYR A 176 -14.73 -6.96 -11.49
CA TYR A 176 -14.76 -8.03 -10.51
C TYR A 176 -16.20 -8.37 -10.11
N MET A 177 -16.45 -9.64 -9.79
CA MET A 177 -17.78 -10.10 -9.39
C MET A 177 -18.02 -9.89 -7.89
N THR A 178 -19.18 -9.34 -7.54
CA THR A 178 -19.67 -9.28 -6.16
C THR A 178 -20.96 -10.08 -6.03
N LYS A 179 -21.37 -10.39 -4.79
CA LYS A 179 -22.66 -11.06 -4.51
C LYS A 179 -23.87 -10.31 -5.10
N ALA A 180 -23.75 -8.98 -5.28
CA ALA A 180 -24.78 -8.11 -5.84
C ALA A 180 -24.62 -7.85 -7.36
N GLY A 181 -23.63 -8.46 -8.02
CA GLY A 181 -23.38 -8.29 -9.45
C GLY A 181 -21.95 -7.84 -9.81
N PRO A 182 -21.65 -7.67 -11.11
CA PRO A 182 -20.36 -7.18 -11.58
C PRO A 182 -20.14 -5.72 -11.16
N LYS A 183 -18.97 -5.43 -10.59
CA LYS A 183 -18.53 -4.07 -10.27
C LYS A 183 -17.19 -3.81 -10.92
N ARG A 184 -16.88 -2.53 -11.16
CA ARG A 184 -15.59 -2.07 -11.66
C ARG A 184 -14.87 -1.30 -10.58
N CYS A 185 -13.61 -1.64 -10.34
CA CYS A 185 -12.72 -0.84 -9.51
C CYS A 185 -11.83 -0.05 -10.46
N GLU A 186 -11.80 1.26 -10.28
CA GLU A 186 -10.98 2.16 -11.10
C GLU A 186 -9.73 2.57 -10.32
N PHE A 187 -8.66 2.87 -11.03
CA PHE A 187 -7.46 3.47 -10.45
C PHE A 187 -7.78 4.88 -9.94
N TYR A 188 -7.18 5.26 -8.82
CA TYR A 188 -7.42 6.54 -8.15
C TYR A 188 -7.35 7.74 -9.11
N HIS A 189 -8.43 8.54 -9.15
CA HIS A 189 -8.55 9.72 -10.01
C HIS A 189 -9.22 10.94 -9.35
N ASP A 190 -9.51 10.89 -8.04
CA ASP A 190 -10.18 11.96 -7.28
C ASP A 190 -9.35 13.26 -7.13
N GLY A 191 -8.09 13.24 -7.60
CA GLY A 191 -7.17 14.36 -7.51
C GLY A 191 -6.59 14.57 -6.11
N PHE A 192 -5.79 15.63 -5.95
CA PHE A 192 -5.13 15.96 -4.68
C PHE A 192 -5.36 17.43 -4.35
N GLN A 193 -6.43 17.71 -3.62
CA GLN A 193 -6.79 19.05 -3.17
C GLN A 193 -6.62 19.15 -1.65
N MET A 194 -6.29 20.34 -1.17
CA MET A 194 -6.23 20.57 0.27
C MET A 194 -7.66 20.51 0.84
N ASN A 195 -7.87 19.72 1.89
CA ASN A 195 -9.16 19.59 2.55
C ASN A 195 -8.99 19.68 4.07
N GLU A 196 -9.58 20.73 4.65
CA GLU A 196 -9.55 21.04 6.08
C GLU A 196 -10.67 20.38 6.90
N GLN A 197 -11.63 19.71 6.24
CA GLN A 197 -12.72 19.00 6.91
C GLN A 197 -12.19 17.86 7.79
N ALA A 198 -12.95 17.41 8.78
CA ALA A 198 -12.58 16.27 9.63
C ALA A 198 -12.25 15.01 8.80
N ALA A 199 -11.36 14.16 9.33
CA ALA A 199 -11.00 12.93 8.65
C ALA A 199 -12.24 12.03 8.61
N PRO A 200 -12.47 11.26 7.53
CA PRO A 200 -13.47 10.23 7.56
C PRO A 200 -13.20 9.32 8.76
N VAL A 201 -14.26 8.85 9.44
CA VAL A 201 -14.17 8.00 10.63
C VAL A 201 -13.29 6.75 10.40
N TYR A 202 -13.19 6.29 9.16
CA TYR A 202 -12.36 5.14 8.78
C TYR A 202 -10.86 5.46 8.60
N ALA A 203 -10.42 6.70 8.74
CA ALA A 203 -9.00 7.07 8.55
C ALA A 203 -8.07 6.39 9.57
N ASP A 204 -8.58 6.10 10.77
CA ASP A 204 -7.86 5.38 11.82
C ASP A 204 -8.01 3.85 11.71
N ILE A 205 -8.87 3.37 10.81
CA ILE A 205 -9.04 1.94 10.56
C ILE A 205 -7.89 1.50 9.67
N LEU A 206 -6.84 0.95 10.30
CA LEU A 206 -5.75 0.30 9.58
C LEU A 206 -6.35 -0.78 8.65
N PRO A 207 -6.01 -0.79 7.34
CA PRO A 207 -6.52 -1.79 6.43
C PRO A 207 -6.15 -3.15 6.99
N GLU A 208 -7.16 -3.98 7.20
CA GLU A 208 -6.98 -5.33 7.73
C GLU A 208 -5.91 -6.01 6.88
N TYR A 209 -4.75 -6.28 7.47
CA TYR A 209 -3.63 -6.88 6.78
C TYR A 209 -4.08 -8.30 6.49
N ARG A 210 -4.77 -8.52 5.37
CA ARG A 210 -5.13 -9.84 4.89
C ARG A 210 -3.80 -10.52 4.62
N LYS A 211 -3.29 -11.23 5.64
CA LYS A 211 -2.07 -12.04 5.55
C LYS A 211 -2.22 -12.83 4.28
N ARG A 212 -1.16 -12.86 3.48
CA ARG A 212 -1.06 -13.50 2.18
C ARG A 212 -1.69 -14.90 2.23
N GLN A 213 -3.00 -14.99 1.98
CA GLN A 213 -3.71 -16.26 1.88
C GLN A 213 -3.47 -16.70 0.46
N TRP A 214 -2.43 -17.52 0.24
CA TRP A 214 -2.34 -18.24 -1.02
C TRP A 214 -3.63 -19.03 -1.14
N SER A 215 -4.36 -18.89 -2.25
CA SER A 215 -5.55 -19.72 -2.51
C SER A 215 -5.22 -21.22 -2.33
N ASN A 216 -3.97 -21.58 -2.62
CA ASN A 216 -3.40 -22.92 -2.46
C ASN A 216 -2.69 -23.19 -1.12
N SER A 217 -2.87 -22.36 -0.10
CA SER A 217 -2.35 -22.66 1.24
C SER A 217 -3.08 -23.87 1.81
N LEU A 218 -2.38 -24.68 2.62
CA LEU A 218 -2.97 -25.85 3.29
C LEU A 218 -4.26 -25.48 4.05
N ALA A 219 -4.26 -24.31 4.70
CA ALA A 219 -5.41 -23.78 5.42
C ALA A 219 -6.62 -23.52 4.49
N ASN A 220 -6.40 -22.99 3.29
CA ASN A 220 -7.49 -22.77 2.33
C ASN A 220 -8.00 -24.09 1.72
N ARG A 221 -7.13 -25.09 1.56
CA ARG A 221 -7.50 -26.43 1.08
C ARG A 221 -8.35 -27.17 2.11
N LEU A 222 -7.99 -27.08 3.39
CA LEU A 222 -8.82 -27.58 4.49
C LEU A 222 -10.18 -26.87 4.54
N LYS A 223 -10.20 -25.54 4.37
CA LYS A 223 -11.45 -24.77 4.30
C LYS A 223 -12.30 -25.08 3.07
N ALA A 224 -11.69 -25.47 1.96
CA ALA A 224 -12.41 -25.76 0.71
C ALA A 224 -13.24 -27.05 0.81
N GLY A 225 -12.89 -27.98 1.72
CA GLY A 225 -13.65 -29.21 1.90
C GLY A 225 -13.54 -30.21 0.75
N THR A 226 -12.74 -29.96 -0.30
CA THR A 226 -12.68 -30.80 -1.50
C THR A 226 -11.51 -31.78 -1.50
N CYS A 227 -11.78 -33.07 -1.72
CA CYS A 227 -10.75 -34.07 -1.98
C CYS A 227 -10.08 -33.85 -3.34
N GLU A 228 -8.74 -33.89 -3.38
CA GLU A 228 -7.96 -33.63 -4.60
C GLU A 228 -7.84 -34.83 -5.56
N ILE A 229 -8.29 -36.00 -5.15
CA ILE A 229 -8.36 -37.21 -5.99
C ILE A 229 -9.77 -37.39 -6.55
N CYS A 230 -10.76 -37.56 -5.68
CA CYS A 230 -12.13 -37.86 -6.10
C CYS A 230 -13.00 -36.62 -6.34
N GLY A 231 -12.54 -35.42 -5.96
CA GLY A 231 -13.29 -34.17 -6.15
C GLY A 231 -14.49 -33.98 -5.22
N LEU A 232 -14.82 -34.95 -4.37
CA LEU A 232 -15.94 -34.87 -3.44
C LEU A 232 -15.72 -33.80 -2.37
N LYS A 233 -16.81 -33.10 -2.01
CA LYS A 233 -16.83 -32.19 -0.86
C LYS A 233 -17.19 -32.97 0.41
N THR A 234 -16.35 -32.88 1.42
CA THR A 234 -16.48 -33.54 2.72
C THR A 234 -16.04 -32.61 3.84
N ASP A 235 -16.70 -32.68 4.99
CA ASP A 235 -16.36 -31.85 6.16
C ASP A 235 -15.07 -32.31 6.86
N SER A 236 -14.71 -33.59 6.71
CA SER A 236 -13.50 -34.19 7.27
C SER A 236 -12.43 -34.46 6.19
N ILE A 237 -11.51 -33.49 6.00
CA ILE A 237 -10.33 -33.67 5.15
C ILE A 237 -9.12 -34.08 5.99
N LEU A 238 -8.45 -35.14 5.57
CA LEU A 238 -7.15 -35.59 6.07
C LEU A 238 -6.03 -35.19 5.11
N ILE A 239 -4.85 -34.87 5.65
CA ILE A 239 -3.70 -34.45 4.86
C ILE A 239 -2.69 -35.59 4.79
N HIS A 240 -2.51 -36.15 3.60
CA HIS A 240 -1.39 -37.04 3.31
C HIS A 240 -0.15 -36.20 2.95
N HIS A 241 1.00 -36.52 3.55
CA HIS A 241 2.23 -35.74 3.38
C HIS A 241 3.47 -36.61 3.19
N VAL A 242 4.39 -36.16 2.33
CA VAL A 242 5.63 -36.87 2.00
C VAL A 242 6.85 -35.98 2.28
N LYS A 243 7.91 -36.56 2.84
CA LYS A 243 9.13 -35.81 3.24
C LYS A 243 9.80 -35.07 2.07
N LYS A 244 9.94 -35.70 0.91
CA LYS A 244 10.64 -35.16 -0.28
C LYS A 244 9.97 -35.61 -1.58
N LEU A 245 9.71 -34.68 -2.51
CA LEU A 245 9.13 -34.97 -3.83
C LEU A 245 10.00 -35.93 -4.67
N LYS A 246 11.33 -35.79 -4.57
CA LYS A 246 12.28 -36.65 -5.31
C LYS A 246 12.23 -38.14 -4.91
N LYS A 247 11.53 -38.49 -3.83
CA LYS A 247 11.39 -39.88 -3.37
C LYS A 247 10.18 -40.60 -3.96
N LEU A 248 9.23 -39.86 -4.55
CA LEU A 248 8.05 -40.42 -5.19
C LEU A 248 8.49 -41.14 -6.47
N LYS A 249 8.05 -42.39 -6.63
CA LYS A 249 8.39 -43.22 -7.80
C LYS A 249 7.28 -43.20 -8.85
N GLY A 250 6.13 -42.61 -8.53
CA GLY A 250 4.98 -42.48 -9.43
C GLY A 250 4.26 -43.81 -9.64
N LYS A 251 4.31 -44.71 -8.64
CA LYS A 251 3.66 -46.03 -8.74
C LYS A 251 2.16 -45.92 -8.49
N ASP A 252 1.76 -45.10 -7.53
CA ASP A 252 0.36 -44.92 -7.17
C ASP A 252 -0.25 -43.65 -7.78
N ILE A 253 -1.57 -43.68 -7.95
CA ILE A 253 -2.38 -42.53 -8.37
C ILE A 253 -2.14 -41.29 -7.50
N TYR A 254 -1.89 -41.49 -6.21
CA TYR A 254 -1.60 -40.43 -5.23
C TYR A 254 -0.22 -39.81 -5.47
N GLU A 255 0.81 -40.63 -5.72
CA GLU A 255 2.16 -40.15 -6.03
C GLU A 255 2.21 -39.44 -7.38
N LEU A 256 1.53 -39.97 -8.39
CA LEU A 256 1.40 -39.34 -9.71
C LEU A 256 0.76 -37.96 -9.60
N LYS A 257 -0.30 -37.83 -8.81
CA LYS A 257 -0.96 -36.54 -8.57
C LYS A 257 -0.05 -35.57 -7.82
N MET A 258 0.71 -36.04 -6.84
CA MET A 258 1.71 -35.21 -6.13
C MET A 258 2.84 -34.72 -7.06
N LEU A 259 3.27 -35.54 -8.03
CA LEU A 259 4.26 -35.18 -9.03
C LEU A 259 3.72 -34.18 -10.05
N GLU A 260 2.49 -34.37 -10.53
CA GLU A 260 1.81 -33.44 -11.45
C GLU A 260 1.67 -32.05 -10.84
N ILE A 261 1.15 -31.97 -9.61
CA ILE A 261 0.92 -30.70 -8.90
C ILE A 261 2.23 -30.15 -8.30
N ARG A 262 3.30 -30.96 -8.26
CA ARG A 262 4.61 -30.67 -7.63
C ARG A 262 4.47 -30.24 -6.17
N ARG A 263 3.69 -30.98 -5.37
CA ARG A 263 3.43 -30.68 -3.95
C ARG A 263 3.66 -31.90 -3.06
N LYS A 264 4.17 -31.64 -1.85
CA LYS A 264 4.44 -32.67 -0.83
C LYS A 264 3.21 -33.06 -0.02
N THR A 265 2.08 -32.38 -0.19
CA THR A 265 0.87 -32.55 0.62
C THR A 265 -0.34 -32.69 -0.28
N LEU A 266 -1.22 -33.61 0.04
CA LEU A 266 -2.45 -33.90 -0.69
C LEU A 266 -3.63 -33.94 0.29
N ALA A 267 -4.72 -33.27 -0.08
CA ALA A 267 -5.92 -33.15 0.74
C ALA A 267 -6.92 -34.23 0.31
N LEU A 268 -7.22 -35.18 1.21
CA LEU A 268 -7.99 -36.39 0.93
C LEU A 268 -9.23 -36.47 1.82
N CYS A 269 -10.31 -37.05 1.29
CA CYS A 269 -11.39 -37.53 2.15
C CYS A 269 -10.94 -38.78 2.93
N GLN A 270 -11.70 -39.14 3.95
CA GLN A 270 -11.38 -40.28 4.82
C GLN A 270 -11.18 -41.59 4.04
N ASN A 271 -12.04 -41.89 3.05
CA ASN A 271 -11.94 -43.10 2.24
C ASN A 271 -10.63 -43.13 1.44
N CYS A 272 -10.34 -42.09 0.66
CA CYS A 272 -9.11 -42.02 -0.13
C CYS A 272 -7.85 -41.95 0.74
N TYR A 273 -7.95 -41.45 1.98
CA TYR A 273 -6.83 -41.46 2.91
C TYR A 273 -6.51 -42.88 3.37
N PHE A 274 -7.51 -43.69 3.69
CA PHE A 274 -7.32 -45.10 4.06
C PHE A 274 -6.80 -45.92 2.88
N ASP A 275 -7.35 -45.73 1.69
CA ASP A 275 -6.87 -46.39 0.47
C ASP A 275 -5.40 -46.05 0.17
N CYS A 276 -4.96 -44.83 0.48
CA CYS A 276 -3.58 -44.40 0.31
C CYS A 276 -2.60 -45.00 1.33
N HIS A 277 -3.06 -45.47 2.50
CA HIS A 277 -2.20 -46.06 3.55
C HIS A 277 -2.32 -47.59 3.66
N ASN A 278 -3.35 -48.18 3.03
CA ASN A 278 -3.55 -49.62 2.98
C ASN A 278 -2.98 -50.28 1.72
N CYS A 279 -2.33 -49.51 0.82
CA CYS A 279 -1.58 -49.99 -0.34
C CYS A 279 -0.07 -50.08 -0.07
#